data_AF-A0A7W0T0C2-F1
#
_entry.id   AF-A0A7W0T0C2-F1
#
_cell.length_a   1.000
_cell.length_b   1.000
_cell.length_c   1.000
_cell.angle_alpha   90.00
_cell.angle_beta   90.00
_cell.angle_gamma   90.00
#
_symmetry.space_group_name_H-M   'P 1'
#
loop_
_entity.id
_entity.type
_entity.pdbx_description
1 polymer ?
#
loop_
_entity_poly.entity_id
_entity_poly.type
_entity_poly.pdbx_seq_one_letter_code
_entity_poly.pdbx_strand_id
1 'polypeptide(L)'
;MFRQLQSDTSESAPTGTIVPFRAHRRPIVDGVSHRRDDDSPLANASPTPRSLVLKEDELRAIETAFADGITAVQIVDAFTSRNIKFSEASFRKYVQQGLLPRSRRVGRKGKHRGSMGMYPAKTVRRINDVKSLMAEGYTIEEIQGQFLLYTDLVEGISEHLAELWNRLGTDITKHDPAQRKELERELADVRRDGDRVVDRLGALTRRVAAPRTDNLRLAGAAGGAEDLL
;
A
#
# COMPACT_ATOMS: atom_id res chain seq x y z
N MET A 1 -37.73 -3.32 -61.87
CA MET A 1 -37.29 -3.31 -63.29
C MET A 1 -35.85 -3.80 -63.33
N PHE A 2 -35.61 -5.07 -63.67
CA PHE A 2 -34.28 -5.73 -63.88
C PHE A 2 -33.27 -5.68 -62.70
N ARG A 3 -32.46 -6.70 -62.37
CA ARG A 3 -32.24 -8.06 -62.94
C ARG A 3 -31.71 -9.00 -61.82
N GLN A 4 -32.26 -10.22 -61.75
CA GLN A 4 -31.59 -11.54 -61.65
C GLN A 4 -30.03 -11.54 -61.65
N LEU A 5 -29.25 -12.39 -60.94
CA LEU A 5 -29.26 -13.85 -60.65
C LEU A 5 -28.49 -14.08 -59.31
N GLN A 6 -28.74 -15.11 -58.46
CA GLN A 6 -28.35 -16.54 -58.58
C GLN A 6 -26.87 -16.76 -58.99
N SER A 7 -26.09 -17.77 -58.57
CA SER A 7 -26.06 -18.77 -57.46
C SER A 7 -24.72 -19.56 -57.63
N ASP A 8 -24.24 -20.57 -56.85
CA ASP A 8 -24.65 -21.25 -55.61
C ASP A 8 -23.44 -22.03 -54.99
N THR A 9 -23.63 -22.69 -53.84
CA THR A 9 -22.92 -23.90 -53.32
C THR A 9 -21.37 -24.04 -53.25
N SER A 10 -20.96 -24.63 -52.12
CA SER A 10 -19.86 -25.61 -51.84
C SER A 10 -18.81 -25.09 -50.83
N GLU A 11 -18.79 -25.57 -49.58
CA GLU A 11 -18.45 -26.91 -49.09
C GLU A 11 -16.94 -27.23 -49.15
N SER A 12 -16.26 -27.17 -48.01
CA SER A 12 -15.19 -28.12 -47.61
C SER A 12 -14.63 -27.77 -46.23
N ALA A 13 -14.74 -28.71 -45.29
CA ALA A 13 -13.86 -28.80 -44.15
C ALA A 13 -12.84 -29.92 -44.40
N PRO A 14 -11.60 -29.78 -43.93
CA PRO A 14 -10.85 -30.96 -43.54
C PRO A 14 -10.19 -30.83 -42.16
N THR A 15 -10.62 -31.74 -41.28
CA THR A 15 -9.75 -32.68 -40.57
C THR A 15 -8.44 -32.17 -39.95
N GLY A 16 -8.52 -31.91 -38.63
CA GLY A 16 -7.71 -32.56 -37.59
C GLY A 16 -6.22 -32.84 -37.83
N THR A 17 -5.38 -32.30 -36.94
CA THR A 17 -4.08 -32.90 -36.60
C THR A 17 -4.00 -33.05 -35.08
N ILE A 18 -4.22 -34.27 -34.60
CA ILE A 18 -4.01 -34.66 -33.20
C ILE A 18 -2.52 -34.94 -33.03
N VAL A 19 -1.85 -34.18 -32.15
CA VAL A 19 -0.44 -34.41 -31.82
C VAL A 19 -0.37 -35.36 -30.60
N PRO A 20 0.22 -36.56 -30.72
CA PRO A 20 0.19 -37.54 -29.63
C PRO A 20 1.14 -37.21 -28.49
N PHE A 21 0.70 -37.53 -27.26
CA PHE A 21 1.55 -37.61 -26.07
C PHE A 21 2.79 -38.48 -26.31
N ARG A 22 3.97 -38.02 -25.87
CA ARG A 22 5.16 -38.88 -25.72
C ARG A 22 5.76 -38.76 -24.33
N ALA A 23 5.30 -39.63 -23.43
CA ALA A 23 5.91 -39.81 -22.13
C ALA A 23 7.28 -40.50 -22.28
N HIS A 24 8.36 -39.80 -21.93
CA HIS A 24 9.69 -40.40 -21.82
C HIS A 24 10.01 -40.78 -20.38
N ARG A 25 9.54 -41.96 -19.98
CA ARG A 25 9.97 -42.66 -18.77
C ARG A 25 11.22 -43.49 -19.13
N ARG A 26 12.39 -43.15 -18.55
CA ARG A 26 13.55 -44.06 -18.47
C ARG A 26 13.98 -44.16 -16.99
N PRO A 27 14.16 -45.38 -16.43
CA PRO A 27 14.53 -45.60 -15.03
C PRO A 27 16.03 -45.89 -14.86
N ILE A 28 16.44 -46.12 -13.59
CA ILE A 28 17.75 -46.65 -13.13
C ILE A 28 18.83 -45.52 -13.11
N VAL A 29 19.65 -45.31 -12.06
CA VAL A 29 20.25 -46.23 -11.06
C VAL A 29 20.21 -45.68 -9.63
N ASP A 30 20.28 -46.59 -8.65
CA ASP A 30 20.57 -46.31 -7.23
C ASP A 30 21.93 -45.64 -6.99
N GLY A 31 22.02 -44.89 -5.88
CA GLY A 31 23.22 -44.19 -5.44
C GLY A 31 23.21 -43.87 -3.94
N VAL A 32 23.09 -44.91 -3.10
CA VAL A 32 23.11 -44.78 -1.63
C VAL A 32 24.37 -44.04 -1.17
N SER A 33 24.18 -42.93 -0.45
CA SER A 33 25.22 -42.36 0.40
C SER A 33 24.62 -41.81 1.69
N HIS A 34 24.68 -42.62 2.75
CA HIS A 34 24.44 -42.17 4.12
C HIS A 34 25.35 -40.99 4.45
N ARG A 35 24.77 -39.84 4.81
CA ARG A 35 25.47 -38.77 5.51
C ARG A 35 24.65 -38.31 6.71
N ARG A 36 24.96 -38.96 7.83
CA ARG A 36 24.80 -38.56 9.24
C ARG A 36 23.89 -37.36 9.51
N ASP A 37 22.74 -37.65 10.11
CA ASP A 37 22.11 -36.76 11.07
C ASP A 37 23.05 -36.58 12.27
N ASP A 38 23.74 -35.45 12.37
CA ASP A 38 24.08 -34.78 13.65
C ASP A 38 24.76 -33.42 13.37
N ASP A 39 23.95 -32.35 13.28
CA ASP A 39 24.34 -31.02 13.77
C ASP A 39 23.08 -30.14 13.90
N SER A 40 22.48 -30.12 15.09
CA SER A 40 21.36 -29.23 15.42
C SER A 40 21.86 -28.02 16.23
N PRO A 41 22.04 -26.84 15.63
CA PRO A 41 22.34 -25.63 16.39
C PRO A 41 21.08 -25.13 17.13
N LEU A 42 20.93 -25.64 18.35
CA LEU A 42 20.29 -25.00 19.51
C LEU A 42 19.05 -24.13 19.22
N ALA A 43 17.87 -24.75 19.36
CA ALA A 43 16.66 -23.98 19.65
C ALA A 43 16.81 -23.26 21.01
N ASN A 44 16.89 -21.92 20.99
CA ASN A 44 16.31 -21.02 22.01
C ASN A 44 16.50 -19.54 21.64
N ALA A 45 16.02 -19.17 20.45
CA ALA A 45 15.52 -17.82 20.22
C ALA A 45 14.01 -17.92 20.03
N SER A 46 13.23 -17.60 21.07
CA SER A 46 11.79 -17.46 20.93
C SER A 46 11.53 -16.49 19.77
N PRO A 47 10.72 -16.83 18.76
CA PRO A 47 10.51 -15.95 17.62
C PRO A 47 9.91 -14.64 18.14
N THR A 48 10.68 -13.56 18.03
CA THR A 48 10.26 -12.21 18.42
C THR A 48 8.87 -11.99 17.81
N PRO A 49 7.86 -11.59 18.61
CA PRO A 49 6.50 -11.47 18.10
C PRO A 49 6.53 -10.58 16.86
N ARG A 50 6.22 -11.17 15.71
CA ARG A 50 6.33 -10.47 14.42
C ARG A 50 5.36 -9.32 14.45
N SER A 51 5.87 -8.10 14.62
CA SER A 51 5.03 -6.92 14.47
C SER A 51 4.41 -6.95 13.09
N LEU A 52 3.09 -6.75 13.02
CA LEU A 52 2.39 -6.65 11.75
C LEU A 52 2.56 -5.25 11.14
N VAL A 53 2.96 -4.28 11.97
CA VAL A 53 2.93 -2.83 11.72
C VAL A 53 4.13 -2.13 12.38
N LEU A 54 4.49 -0.96 11.86
CA LEU A 54 5.45 0.00 12.40
C LEU A 54 4.83 0.79 13.56
N LYS A 55 5.67 1.22 14.52
CA LYS A 55 5.26 2.13 15.60
C LYS A 55 5.26 3.59 15.13
N GLU A 56 4.51 4.43 15.83
CA GLU A 56 4.39 5.86 15.50
C GLU A 56 5.75 6.58 15.44
N ASP A 57 6.65 6.33 16.39
CA ASP A 57 7.99 6.93 16.40
C ASP A 57 8.84 6.51 15.18
N GLU A 58 8.65 5.27 14.71
CA GLU A 58 9.34 4.76 13.53
C GLU A 58 8.81 5.40 12.25
N LEU A 59 7.49 5.57 12.16
CA LEU A 59 6.84 6.29 11.05
C LEU A 59 7.35 7.73 10.98
N ARG A 60 7.36 8.46 12.11
CA ARG A 60 7.87 9.84 12.19
C ARG A 60 9.35 9.93 11.81
N ALA A 61 10.18 8.98 12.25
CA ALA A 61 11.59 8.94 11.87
C ALA A 61 11.78 8.73 10.36
N ILE A 62 11.00 7.85 9.74
CA ILE A 62 11.01 7.61 8.29
C ILE A 62 10.51 8.85 7.53
N GLU A 63 9.41 9.44 7.98
CA GLU A 63 8.83 10.65 7.38
C GLU A 63 9.79 11.84 7.41
N THR A 64 10.53 12.00 8.51
CA THR A 64 11.58 13.01 8.65
C THR A 64 12.80 12.72 7.77
N ALA A 65 13.25 11.46 7.71
CA ALA A 65 14.43 11.06 6.94
C ALA A 65 14.23 11.12 5.41
N PHE A 66 12.99 11.02 4.94
CA PHE A 66 12.64 11.00 3.50
C PHE A 66 11.68 12.14 3.10
N ALA A 67 11.83 13.33 3.71
CA ALA A 67 10.94 14.48 3.47
C ALA A 67 10.74 14.84 1.98
N ASP A 68 11.79 14.76 1.15
CA ASP A 68 11.74 15.00 -0.30
C ASP A 68 11.10 13.84 -1.12
N GLY A 69 10.73 12.76 -0.44
CA GLY A 69 10.14 11.54 -1.01
C GLY A 69 11.02 10.31 -0.87
N ILE A 70 10.38 9.15 -1.05
CA ILE A 70 10.96 7.81 -0.84
C ILE A 70 10.75 6.94 -2.07
N THR A 71 11.71 6.07 -2.41
CA THR A 71 11.59 5.13 -3.54
C THR A 71 10.83 3.86 -3.14
N ALA A 72 10.26 3.15 -4.11
CA ALA A 72 9.57 1.88 -3.86
C ALA A 72 10.42 0.83 -3.13
N VAL A 73 11.73 0.77 -3.42
CA VAL A 73 12.68 -0.13 -2.75
C VAL A 73 12.83 0.27 -1.29
N GLN A 74 13.11 1.54 -1.00
CA GLN A 74 13.23 2.07 0.37
C GLN A 74 11.94 1.91 1.19
N ILE A 75 10.76 2.02 0.56
CA ILE A 75 9.47 1.72 1.21
C ILE A 75 9.44 0.25 1.65
N VAL A 76 9.80 -0.69 0.76
CA VAL A 76 9.81 -2.12 1.09
C VAL A 76 10.83 -2.41 2.19
N ASP A 77 12.03 -1.87 2.07
CA ASP A 77 13.11 -2.01 3.05
C ASP A 77 12.72 -1.48 4.44
N ALA A 78 11.93 -0.40 4.51
CA ALA A 78 11.45 0.15 5.77
C ALA A 78 10.60 -0.85 6.59
N PHE A 79 9.89 -1.77 5.92
CA PHE A 79 9.13 -2.85 6.58
C PHE A 79 9.99 -4.10 6.79
N THR A 80 10.74 -4.56 5.78
CA THR A 80 11.49 -5.83 5.84
C THR A 80 12.64 -5.76 6.84
N SER A 81 13.34 -4.62 6.97
CA SER A 81 14.39 -4.40 7.97
C SER A 81 13.91 -4.56 9.42
N ARG A 82 12.59 -4.43 9.66
CA ARG A 82 11.93 -4.58 10.96
C ARG A 82 11.19 -5.91 11.11
N ASN A 83 11.48 -6.90 10.25
CA ASN A 83 10.83 -8.20 10.17
C ASN A 83 9.32 -8.16 9.85
N ILE A 84 8.81 -7.03 9.35
CA ILE A 84 7.41 -6.91 8.91
C ILE A 84 7.31 -7.45 7.49
N LYS A 85 6.45 -8.46 7.28
CA LYS A 85 6.21 -9.03 5.94
C LYS A 85 5.58 -8.00 5.01
N PHE A 86 6.36 -7.54 4.03
CA PHE A 86 5.93 -6.69 2.93
C PHE A 86 6.82 -6.95 1.71
N SER A 87 6.32 -6.69 0.50
CA SER A 87 7.03 -6.98 -0.75
C SER A 87 6.72 -5.95 -1.84
N GLU A 88 7.60 -5.84 -2.84
CA GLU A 88 7.35 -4.96 -3.99
C GLU A 88 6.09 -5.37 -4.77
N ALA A 89 5.76 -6.67 -4.81
CA ALA A 89 4.52 -7.16 -5.42
C ALA A 89 3.28 -6.69 -4.64
N SER A 90 3.32 -6.74 -3.30
CA SER A 90 2.26 -6.20 -2.43
C SER A 90 2.10 -4.69 -2.61
N PHE A 91 3.22 -3.95 -2.62
CA PHE A 91 3.24 -2.52 -2.88
C PHE A 91 2.62 -2.16 -4.23
N ARG A 92 3.04 -2.86 -5.30
CA ARG A 92 2.52 -2.68 -6.66
C ARG A 92 1.02 -2.98 -6.72
N LYS A 93 0.55 -4.03 -6.05
CA LYS A 93 -0.88 -4.36 -5.95
C LYS A 93 -1.66 -3.22 -5.29
N TYR A 94 -1.20 -2.69 -4.15
CA TYR A 94 -1.84 -1.55 -3.48
C TYR A 94 -1.86 -0.28 -4.35
N VAL A 95 -0.78 0.02 -5.09
CA VAL A 95 -0.72 1.15 -6.04
C VAL A 95 -1.65 0.94 -7.25
N GLN A 96 -1.84 -0.29 -7.72
CA GLN A 96 -2.79 -0.63 -8.79
C GLN A 96 -4.25 -0.52 -8.30
N GLN A 97 -4.49 -0.88 -7.04
CA GLN A 97 -5.80 -0.81 -6.39
C GLN A 97 -6.14 0.60 -5.86
N GLY A 98 -5.35 1.62 -6.14
CA GLY A 98 -5.61 3.00 -5.69
C GLY A 98 -5.51 3.21 -4.17
N LEU A 99 -5.01 2.21 -3.42
CA LEU A 99 -4.80 2.31 -1.98
C LEU A 99 -3.64 3.25 -1.61
N LEU A 100 -2.75 3.54 -2.56
CA LEU A 100 -1.54 4.35 -2.38
C LEU A 100 -1.41 5.39 -3.50
N PRO A 101 -0.77 6.55 -3.23
CA PRO A 101 -0.51 7.57 -4.24
C PRO A 101 0.37 7.03 -5.38
N ARG A 102 0.23 7.64 -6.56
CA ARG A 102 1.06 7.32 -7.74
C ARG A 102 2.46 7.93 -7.61
N SER A 103 3.48 7.25 -8.12
CA SER A 103 4.84 7.78 -8.12
C SER A 103 4.96 9.07 -8.95
N ARG A 104 5.57 10.11 -8.39
CA ARG A 104 6.04 11.29 -9.14
C ARG A 104 7.41 10.97 -9.75
N ARG A 105 7.61 11.25 -11.05
CA ARG A 105 8.90 11.00 -11.70
C ARG A 105 9.82 12.20 -11.55
N VAL A 106 10.99 11.99 -10.95
CA VAL A 106 12.06 13.01 -10.84
C VAL A 106 13.20 12.68 -11.79
N GLY A 107 13.70 13.68 -12.52
CA GLY A 107 14.88 13.53 -13.36
C GLY A 107 16.15 13.41 -12.51
N ARG A 108 16.99 12.41 -12.76
CA ARG A 108 18.26 12.27 -12.03
C ARG A 108 19.36 13.01 -12.80
N LYS A 109 20.08 13.93 -12.14
CA LYS A 109 21.07 14.81 -12.79
C LYS A 109 22.18 13.99 -13.48
N GLY A 110 22.34 14.15 -14.79
CA GLY A 110 23.39 13.53 -15.62
C GLY A 110 22.86 12.87 -16.91
N LYS A 111 23.68 12.86 -17.97
CA LYS A 111 23.32 12.50 -19.36
C LYS A 111 22.63 11.14 -19.56
N HIS A 112 22.86 10.19 -18.65
CA HIS A 112 22.34 8.80 -18.75
C HIS A 112 21.59 8.33 -17.50
N ARG A 113 21.18 9.24 -16.61
CA ARG A 113 20.48 8.87 -15.37
C ARG A 113 18.98 9.05 -15.56
N GLY A 114 18.32 7.97 -15.98
CA GLY A 114 16.87 7.93 -16.22
C GLY A 114 16.04 8.40 -15.00
N SER A 115 14.79 8.78 -15.25
CA SER A 115 13.92 9.31 -14.21
C SER A 115 13.54 8.26 -13.16
N MET A 116 13.56 8.64 -11.89
CA MET A 116 13.25 7.78 -10.75
C MET A 116 11.81 8.02 -10.28
N GLY A 117 11.10 6.97 -9.88
CA GLY A 117 9.79 7.09 -9.24
C GLY A 117 9.94 7.37 -7.75
N MET A 118 9.50 8.54 -7.31
CA MET A 118 9.45 8.96 -5.91
C MET A 118 8.00 8.97 -5.43
N TYR A 119 7.78 8.53 -4.20
CA TYR A 119 6.50 8.58 -3.51
C TYR A 119 6.59 9.52 -2.31
N PRO A 120 5.50 10.15 -1.84
CA PRO A 120 5.51 10.90 -0.59
C PRO A 120 5.95 10.01 0.58
N ALA A 121 6.69 10.55 1.56
CA ALA A 121 7.18 9.76 2.71
C ALA A 121 6.02 9.08 3.49
N LYS A 122 4.91 9.80 3.64
CA LYS A 122 3.63 9.34 4.22
C LYS A 122 3.06 8.06 3.57
N THR A 123 3.53 7.67 2.38
CA THR A 123 3.18 6.38 1.76
C THR A 123 3.51 5.21 2.69
N VAL A 124 4.56 5.31 3.51
CA VAL A 124 4.92 4.28 4.50
C VAL A 124 3.85 4.19 5.60
N ARG A 125 3.40 5.32 6.15
CA ARG A 125 2.27 5.38 7.10
C ARG A 125 0.99 4.81 6.49
N ARG A 126 0.67 5.20 5.25
CA ARG A 126 -0.51 4.69 4.53
C ARG A 126 -0.48 3.16 4.33
N ILE A 127 0.69 2.58 4.02
CA ILE A 127 0.86 1.11 3.97
C ILE A 127 0.69 0.49 5.36
N ASN A 128 1.17 1.16 6.41
CA ASN A 128 1.00 0.71 7.78
C ASN A 128 -0.47 0.61 8.16
N ASP A 129 -1.24 1.66 7.87
CA ASP A 129 -2.67 1.74 8.14
C ASP A 129 -3.47 0.67 7.36
N VAL A 130 -3.14 0.46 6.08
CA VAL A 130 -3.71 -0.66 5.29
C VAL A 130 -3.40 -2.02 5.95
N LYS A 131 -2.18 -2.22 6.45
CA LYS A 131 -1.78 -3.46 7.14
C LYS A 131 -2.46 -3.63 8.51
N SER A 132 -2.70 -2.55 9.26
CA SER A 132 -3.50 -2.56 10.49
C SER A 132 -4.93 -3.03 10.18
N LEU A 133 -5.59 -2.39 9.21
CA LEU A 133 -6.97 -2.72 8.84
C LEU A 133 -7.09 -4.16 8.30
N MET A 134 -6.12 -4.64 7.52
CA MET A 134 -6.10 -6.05 7.11
C MET A 134 -5.90 -7.01 8.29
N ALA A 135 -5.17 -6.62 9.34
CA ALA A 135 -5.01 -7.41 10.56
C ALA A 135 -6.27 -7.38 11.46
N GLU A 136 -7.05 -6.30 11.40
CA GLU A 136 -8.39 -6.15 12.00
C GLU A 136 -9.49 -6.90 11.22
N GLY A 137 -9.17 -7.49 10.07
CA GLY A 137 -10.08 -8.33 9.28
C GLY A 137 -10.83 -7.61 8.16
N TYR A 138 -10.48 -6.37 7.82
CA TYR A 138 -11.09 -5.66 6.69
C TYR A 138 -10.60 -6.19 5.33
N THR A 139 -11.51 -6.28 4.35
CA THR A 139 -11.13 -6.63 2.96
C THR A 139 -10.48 -5.44 2.24
N ILE A 140 -9.83 -5.70 1.11
CA ILE A 140 -9.18 -4.64 0.32
C ILE A 140 -10.20 -3.62 -0.21
N GLU A 141 -11.39 -4.09 -0.58
CA GLU A 141 -12.49 -3.31 -1.15
C GLU A 141 -13.13 -2.44 -0.08
N GLU A 142 -13.32 -2.98 1.13
CA GLU A 142 -13.71 -2.22 2.32
C GLU A 142 -12.71 -1.09 2.58
N ILE A 143 -11.41 -1.43 2.63
CA ILE A 143 -10.30 -0.50 2.85
C ILE A 143 -10.25 0.58 1.75
N GLN A 144 -10.40 0.24 0.47
CA GLN A 144 -10.49 1.20 -0.64
C GLN A 144 -11.60 2.24 -0.39
N GLY A 145 -12.78 1.79 0.02
CA GLY A 145 -13.90 2.67 0.36
C GLY A 145 -13.56 3.66 1.49
N GLN A 146 -12.83 3.21 2.52
CA GLN A 146 -12.40 4.09 3.61
C GLN A 146 -11.36 5.12 3.17
N PHE A 147 -10.34 4.69 2.42
CA PHE A 147 -9.23 5.56 2.00
C PHE A 147 -9.64 6.61 0.96
N LEU A 148 -10.41 6.21 -0.05
CA LEU A 148 -10.79 7.08 -1.17
C LEU A 148 -11.79 8.19 -0.79
N LEU A 149 -12.54 8.03 0.31
CA LEU A 149 -13.57 8.99 0.70
C LEU A 149 -13.06 10.12 1.61
N TYR A 150 -12.16 9.82 2.55
CA TYR A 150 -11.89 10.74 3.67
C TYR A 150 -10.41 10.88 4.06
N THR A 151 -9.57 9.88 3.84
CA THR A 151 -8.17 9.94 4.30
C THR A 151 -7.39 11.03 3.59
N ASP A 152 -7.49 11.12 2.26
CA ASP A 152 -6.83 12.14 1.44
C ASP A 152 -7.26 13.57 1.85
N LEU A 153 -8.51 13.76 2.30
CA LEU A 153 -9.02 15.04 2.78
C LEU A 153 -8.42 15.44 4.15
N VAL A 154 -8.32 14.50 5.09
CA VAL A 154 -7.70 14.75 6.41
C VAL A 154 -6.18 14.97 6.25
N GLU A 155 -5.53 14.22 5.36
CA GLU A 155 -4.13 14.41 4.99
C GLU A 155 -3.90 15.79 4.37
N GLY A 156 -4.80 16.24 3.47
CA GLY A 156 -4.80 17.59 2.92
C GLY A 156 -4.96 18.68 3.99
N ILE A 157 -5.88 18.52 4.95
CA ILE A 157 -6.04 19.47 6.08
C ILE A 157 -4.74 19.57 6.88
N SER A 158 -4.10 18.44 7.19
CA SER A 158 -2.81 18.40 7.90
C SER A 158 -1.71 19.18 7.17
N GLU A 159 -1.62 19.05 5.85
CA GLU A 159 -0.64 19.77 5.02
C GLU A 159 -0.89 21.28 4.96
N HIS A 160 -2.15 21.71 4.81
CA HIS A 160 -2.50 23.13 4.80
C HIS A 160 -2.28 23.79 6.18
N LEU A 161 -2.54 23.07 7.27
CA LEU A 161 -2.21 23.54 8.62
C LEU A 161 -0.69 23.66 8.82
N ALA A 162 0.11 22.67 8.39
CA ALA A 162 1.55 22.75 8.47
C ALA A 162 2.14 23.95 7.69
N GLU A 163 1.62 24.22 6.49
CA GLU A 163 1.98 25.40 5.69
C GLU A 163 1.58 26.71 6.39
N LEU A 164 0.38 26.78 6.99
CA LEU A 164 -0.07 27.92 7.78
C LEU A 164 0.86 28.19 8.98
N TRP A 165 1.22 27.15 9.73
CA TRP A 165 2.14 27.26 10.88
C TRP A 165 3.53 27.75 10.47
N ASN A 166 4.04 27.30 9.32
CA ASN A 166 5.34 27.74 8.79
C ASN A 166 5.31 29.22 8.37
N ARG A 167 4.23 29.68 7.74
CA ARG A 167 4.05 31.09 7.36
C ARG A 167 3.93 31.99 8.58
N LEU A 168 3.05 31.64 9.52
CA LEU A 168 2.89 32.38 10.78
C LEU A 168 4.20 32.42 11.58
N GLY A 169 4.91 31.29 11.71
CA GLY A 169 6.21 31.25 12.37
C GLY A 169 7.25 32.15 11.69
N THR A 170 7.25 32.23 10.36
CA THR A 170 8.12 33.14 9.60
C THR A 170 7.77 34.60 9.86
N ASP A 171 6.48 34.96 9.84
CA ASP A 171 6.03 36.34 10.07
C ASP A 171 6.26 36.80 11.52
N ILE A 172 6.08 35.91 12.51
CA ILE A 172 6.35 36.18 13.93
C ILE A 172 7.81 36.62 14.17
N THR A 173 8.78 36.14 13.37
CA THR A 173 10.19 36.59 13.49
C THR A 173 10.41 38.08 13.19
N LYS A 174 9.44 38.75 12.56
CA LYS A 174 9.49 40.17 12.18
C LYS A 174 9.02 41.11 13.30
N HIS A 175 8.46 40.57 14.39
CA HIS A 175 7.94 41.34 15.52
C HIS A 175 9.02 41.61 16.58
N ASP A 176 8.77 42.63 17.42
CA ASP A 176 9.64 42.97 18.56
C ASP A 176 9.83 41.79 19.52
N PRO A 177 10.99 41.64 20.18
CA PRO A 177 11.32 40.45 20.99
C PRO A 177 10.30 40.08 22.08
N ALA A 178 9.59 41.07 22.64
CA ALA A 178 8.54 40.85 23.63
C ALA A 178 7.27 40.23 22.99
N GLN A 179 6.74 40.86 21.94
CA GLN A 179 5.58 40.37 21.18
C GLN A 179 5.88 39.01 20.54
N ARG A 180 7.08 38.85 19.97
CA ARG A 180 7.54 37.61 19.36
C ARG A 180 7.42 36.42 20.31
N LYS A 181 7.88 36.57 21.56
CA LYS A 181 7.83 35.48 22.56
C LYS A 181 6.39 35.10 22.95
N GLU A 182 5.49 36.07 22.98
CA GLU A 182 4.06 35.85 23.23
C GLU A 182 3.40 35.11 22.06
N LEU A 183 3.61 35.58 20.84
CA LEU A 183 3.10 34.99 19.60
C LEU A 183 3.68 33.59 19.33
N GLU A 184 4.98 33.36 19.60
CA GLU A 184 5.60 32.02 19.50
C GLU A 184 4.94 31.01 20.46
N ARG A 185 4.56 31.46 21.66
CA ARG A 185 3.85 30.62 22.64
C ARG A 185 2.42 30.34 22.17
N GLU A 186 1.68 31.36 21.76
CA GLU A 186 0.30 31.21 21.28
C GLU A 186 0.24 30.29 20.04
N LEU A 187 1.14 30.48 19.06
CA LEU A 187 1.25 29.59 17.90
C LEU A 187 1.57 28.14 18.32
N ALA A 188 2.42 27.93 19.33
CA ALA A 188 2.74 26.60 19.82
C ALA A 188 1.57 25.92 20.56
N ASP A 189 0.71 26.70 21.23
CA ASP A 189 -0.52 26.22 21.86
C ASP A 189 -1.58 25.88 20.79
N VAL A 190 -1.88 26.81 19.87
CA VAL A 190 -2.84 26.62 18.75
C VAL A 190 -2.44 25.45 17.84
N ARG A 191 -1.14 25.26 17.56
CA ARG A 191 -0.64 24.13 16.78
C ARG A 191 -0.98 22.79 17.43
N ARG A 192 -0.85 22.66 18.76
CA ARG A 192 -1.19 21.42 19.48
C ARG A 192 -2.69 21.11 19.40
N ASP A 193 -3.54 22.13 19.45
CA ASP A 193 -4.98 21.96 19.24
C ASP A 193 -5.31 21.57 17.79
N GLY A 194 -4.63 22.16 16.80
CA GLY A 194 -4.74 21.79 15.39
C GLY A 194 -4.36 20.33 15.11
N ASP A 195 -3.21 19.90 15.62
CA ASP A 195 -2.75 18.50 15.52
C ASP A 195 -3.78 17.54 16.15
N ARG A 196 -4.32 17.88 17.33
CA ARG A 196 -5.38 17.10 18.01
C ARG A 196 -6.70 17.05 17.23
N VAL A 197 -7.05 18.10 16.50
CA VAL A 197 -8.23 18.12 15.61
C VAL A 197 -8.00 17.18 14.41
N VAL A 198 -6.82 17.20 13.79
CA VAL A 198 -6.46 16.29 12.69
C VAL A 198 -6.52 14.83 13.15
N ASP A 199 -5.94 14.49 14.30
CA ASP A 199 -6.00 13.15 14.88
C ASP A 199 -7.44 12.69 15.14
N ARG A 200 -8.26 13.57 15.71
CA ARG A 200 -9.68 13.29 16.00
C ARG A 200 -10.51 13.14 14.72
N LEU A 201 -10.23 13.93 13.69
CA LEU A 201 -10.85 13.78 12.36
C LEU A 201 -10.45 12.45 11.74
N GLY A 202 -9.16 12.08 11.73
CA GLY A 202 -8.70 10.78 11.23
C GLY A 202 -9.30 9.59 11.97
N ALA A 203 -9.46 9.68 13.29
CA ALA A 203 -10.16 8.64 14.07
C ALA A 203 -11.66 8.60 13.77
N LEU A 204 -12.31 9.74 13.57
CA LEU A 204 -13.73 9.82 13.23
C LEU A 204 -14.00 9.30 11.81
N THR A 205 -13.18 9.66 10.83
CA THR A 205 -13.36 9.20 9.43
C THR A 205 -13.19 7.68 9.32
N ARG A 206 -12.19 7.10 10.00
CA ARG A 206 -12.09 5.63 10.15
C ARG A 206 -13.37 5.04 10.75
N ARG A 207 -13.88 5.60 11.86
CA ARG A 207 -15.13 5.15 12.50
C ARG A 207 -16.41 5.37 11.68
N VAL A 208 -16.44 6.34 10.77
CA VAL A 208 -17.57 6.63 9.87
C VAL A 208 -17.51 5.81 8.59
N ALA A 209 -16.32 5.35 8.20
CA ALA A 209 -16.14 4.44 7.07
C ALA A 209 -16.32 2.96 7.47
N ALA A 210 -16.06 2.62 8.74
CA ALA A 210 -16.29 1.29 9.32
C ALA A 210 -17.74 0.74 9.22
N PRO A 211 -18.85 1.51 9.35
CA PRO A 211 -20.20 0.92 9.39
C PRO A 211 -20.79 0.64 8.01
N ARG A 212 -20.14 1.05 6.91
CA ARG A 212 -20.57 0.67 5.55
C ARG A 212 -20.21 -0.79 5.22
N THR A 213 -19.30 -1.41 5.97
CA THR A 213 -18.83 -2.78 5.71
C THR A 213 -19.80 -3.84 6.17
N ASP A 214 -20.60 -3.61 7.21
CA ASP A 214 -21.53 -4.65 7.71
C ASP A 214 -22.68 -4.92 6.73
N ASN A 215 -23.16 -3.90 6.01
CA ASN A 215 -24.11 -4.08 4.91
C ASN A 215 -23.48 -4.83 3.71
N LEU A 216 -22.18 -4.65 3.45
CA LEU A 216 -21.45 -5.40 2.42
C LEU A 216 -21.23 -6.86 2.84
N ARG A 217 -20.96 -7.13 4.12
CA ARG A 217 -20.84 -8.48 4.69
C ARG A 217 -22.16 -9.24 4.64
N LEU A 218 -23.28 -8.58 4.94
CA LEU A 218 -24.62 -9.18 4.79
C LEU A 218 -24.95 -9.50 3.31
N ALA A 219 -24.63 -8.58 2.40
CA ALA A 219 -24.87 -8.77 0.97
C ALA A 219 -23.99 -9.89 0.36
N GLY A 220 -22.74 -10.03 0.80
CA GLY A 220 -21.83 -11.08 0.35
C GLY A 220 -22.18 -12.47 0.87
N ALA A 221 -22.72 -12.59 2.09
CA ALA A 221 -23.09 -13.87 2.67
C ALA A 221 -24.32 -14.53 2.03
N ALA A 222 -25.21 -13.74 1.40
CA ALA A 222 -26.44 -14.22 0.79
C ALA A 222 -26.27 -14.84 -0.62
N GLY A 223 -25.11 -14.68 -1.26
CA GLY A 223 -24.89 -15.08 -2.67
C GLY A 223 -24.16 -16.40 -2.91
N GLY A 224 -23.84 -17.17 -1.85
CA GLY A 224 -22.90 -18.30 -1.95
C GLY A 224 -23.45 -19.69 -1.62
N ALA A 225 -24.76 -19.85 -1.38
CA ALA A 225 -25.31 -21.05 -0.74
C ALA A 225 -26.11 -22.00 -1.67
N GLU A 226 -26.34 -21.65 -2.94
CA GLU A 226 -27.36 -22.32 -3.78
C GLU A 226 -26.83 -23.07 -5.02
N ASP A 227 -25.52 -23.22 -5.23
CA ASP A 227 -24.96 -23.78 -6.48
C ASP A 227 -23.83 -24.82 -6.26
N LEU A 228 -23.97 -25.68 -5.25
CA LEU A 228 -23.10 -26.86 -4.99
C LEU A 228 -23.87 -28.06 -4.39
N LEU A 229 -24.84 -28.59 -5.13
CA LEU A 229 -25.41 -29.95 -4.96
C LEU A 229 -25.73 -30.56 -6.33
#